data_AF-A0A535W3Y7-F1
#
_entry.id   AF-A0A535W3Y7-F1
#
_cell.length_a   1.000
_cell.length_b   1.000
_cell.length_c   1.000
_cell.angle_alpha   90.00
_cell.angle_beta   90.00
_cell.angle_gamma   90.00
#
_symmetry.space_group_name_H-M   'P 1'
#
loop_
_entity.id
_entity.type
_entity.pdbx_description
1 polymer ?
#
loop_
_entity_poly.entity_id
_entity_poly.type
_entity_poly.pdbx_seq_one_letter_code
_entity_poly.pdbx_strand_id
1 'polypeptide(L)'
;MSRPVTPTEDWWTAILWIADDGGLVPFVELAPAAGPPPDPPLARLGPALAGGLSGLILEDAGRLQIRLGLVVPPEDPERPWRCPAVVRAAFRWEPARAATLAPNALASEVLTAFRRAIEGLGHR
;
A
#
# COMPACT_ATOMS: atom_id res chain seq x y z
N MET A 1 -18.29 6.55 10.07
CA MET A 1 -16.91 6.98 9.79
C MET A 1 -16.00 6.36 10.85
N SER A 2 -15.15 5.40 10.48
CA SER A 2 -14.19 4.82 11.43
C SER A 2 -13.18 5.90 11.85
N ARG A 3 -12.86 5.95 13.15
CA ARG A 3 -11.89 6.89 13.71
C ARG A 3 -10.56 6.79 12.95
N PRO A 4 -9.93 7.91 12.55
CA PRO A 4 -8.59 7.88 11.99
C PRO A 4 -7.66 7.21 13.01
N VAL A 5 -7.06 6.09 12.63
CA VAL A 5 -5.98 5.50 13.42
C VAL A 5 -4.75 6.38 13.17
N THR A 6 -4.38 7.19 14.16
CA THR A 6 -3.08 7.86 14.19
C THR A 6 -2.06 6.83 14.65
N PRO A 7 -1.07 6.48 13.83
CA PRO A 7 0.00 5.60 14.25
C PRO A 7 0.82 6.25 15.37
N THR A 8 1.31 5.46 16.32
CA THR A 8 2.18 5.92 17.42
C THR A 8 3.53 6.41 16.88
N GLU A 9 4.33 7.13 17.69
CA GLU A 9 5.60 7.76 17.25
C GLU A 9 6.61 6.79 16.60
N ASP A 10 6.47 5.48 16.83
CA ASP A 10 7.31 4.42 16.30
C ASP A 10 6.88 3.89 14.92
N TRP A 11 5.83 4.45 14.31
CA TRP A 11 5.38 4.10 12.97
C TRP A 11 5.81 5.15 11.94
N TRP A 12 6.49 4.70 10.90
CA TRP A 12 6.76 5.51 9.72
C TRP A 12 5.52 5.51 8.82
N THR A 13 4.97 6.69 8.51
CA THR A 13 3.71 6.83 7.77
C THR A 13 3.89 7.54 6.45
N ALA A 14 3.20 7.09 5.41
CA ALA A 14 3.17 7.74 4.11
C ALA A 14 1.78 7.67 3.48
N ILE A 15 1.52 8.60 2.55
CA ILE A 15 0.45 8.48 1.58
C ILE A 15 1.12 8.11 0.26
N LEU A 16 0.65 7.05 -0.39
CA LEU A 16 1.14 6.57 -1.68
C LEU A 16 0.01 6.71 -2.69
N TRP A 17 0.31 7.24 -3.86
CA TRP A 17 -0.68 7.44 -4.91
C TRP A 17 -0.09 7.25 -6.30
N ILE A 18 -0.97 7.08 -7.28
CA ILE A 18 -0.64 7.15 -8.70
C ILE A 18 -1.36 8.35 -9.28
N ALA A 19 -0.63 9.10 -10.10
CA ALA A 19 -1.18 10.19 -10.87
C ALA A 19 -0.68 10.14 -12.31
N ASP A 20 -1.51 10.63 -13.22
CA ASP A 20 -1.18 10.94 -14.60
C ASP A 20 -1.45 12.44 -14.88
N ASP A 21 -1.42 12.84 -16.16
CA ASP A 21 -1.70 14.22 -16.57
C ASP A 21 -3.13 14.69 -16.22
N GLY A 22 -4.06 13.75 -16.00
CA GLY A 22 -5.46 13.99 -15.61
C GLY A 22 -5.71 14.01 -14.10
N GLY A 23 -4.70 13.69 -13.28
CA GLY A 23 -4.80 13.66 -11.83
C GLY A 23 -4.66 12.25 -11.26
N LEU A 24 -5.42 11.92 -10.21
CA LEU A 24 -5.31 10.63 -9.54
C LEU A 24 -5.95 9.51 -10.37
N VAL A 25 -5.16 8.48 -10.66
CA VAL A 25 -5.65 7.29 -11.37
C VAL A 25 -6.56 6.47 -10.45
N PRO A 26 -7.75 6.04 -10.90
CA PRO A 26 -8.62 5.17 -10.11
C PRO A 26 -8.16 3.70 -10.13
N PHE A 27 -8.42 2.95 -9.06
CA PHE A 27 -8.04 1.54 -8.99
C PHE A 27 -8.64 0.69 -10.12
N VAL A 28 -9.83 1.03 -10.63
CA VAL A 28 -10.49 0.30 -11.72
C VAL A 28 -9.65 0.27 -13.01
N GLU A 29 -8.83 1.29 -13.26
CA GLU A 29 -7.92 1.32 -14.42
C GLU A 29 -6.68 0.43 -14.22
N LEU A 30 -6.42 0.03 -12.97
CA LEU A 30 -5.35 -0.89 -12.57
C LEU A 30 -5.88 -2.32 -12.36
N ALA A 31 -7.18 -2.55 -12.56
CA ALA A 31 -7.80 -3.84 -12.35
C ALA A 31 -7.30 -4.89 -13.36
N PRO A 32 -7.36 -6.19 -13.02
CA PRO A 32 -7.11 -7.26 -13.97
C PRO A 32 -7.93 -7.05 -15.26
N ALA A 33 -7.30 -7.26 -16.41
CA ALA A 33 -7.92 -7.04 -17.72
C ALA A 33 -9.02 -8.07 -18.06
N ALA A 34 -9.05 -9.21 -17.35
CA ALA A 34 -10.02 -10.28 -17.58
C ALA A 34 -10.65 -10.77 -16.26
N GLY A 35 -11.95 -11.03 -16.30
CA GLY A 35 -12.73 -11.52 -15.16
C GLY A 35 -13.14 -10.41 -14.16
N PRO A 36 -14.23 -10.60 -13.39
CA PRO A 36 -14.56 -9.69 -12.32
C PRO A 36 -13.47 -9.76 -11.24
N PRO A 37 -12.93 -8.64 -10.75
CA PRO A 37 -11.96 -8.68 -9.67
C PRO A 37 -12.66 -9.23 -8.41
N PRO A 38 -12.22 -10.38 -7.87
CA PRO A 38 -12.97 -11.05 -6.80
C PRO A 38 -12.78 -10.40 -5.43
N ASP A 39 -11.68 -9.68 -5.22
CA ASP A 39 -11.32 -9.07 -3.94
C ASP A 39 -11.12 -7.55 -4.05
N PRO A 40 -11.33 -6.77 -2.97
CA PRO A 40 -11.00 -5.34 -2.93
C PRO A 40 -9.52 -5.06 -3.26
N PRO A 41 -9.19 -3.90 -3.85
CA PRO A 41 -7.81 -3.59 -4.25
C PRO A 41 -6.77 -3.76 -3.14
N LEU A 42 -7.11 -3.37 -1.90
CA LEU A 42 -6.21 -3.51 -0.75
C LEU A 42 -5.90 -4.97 -0.37
N ALA A 43 -6.82 -5.90 -0.61
CA ALA A 43 -6.59 -7.32 -0.35
C ALA A 43 -5.52 -7.90 -1.27
N ARG A 44 -5.32 -7.30 -2.45
CA ARG A 44 -4.25 -7.67 -3.39
C ARG A 44 -2.98 -6.85 -3.19
N LEU A 45 -3.13 -5.53 -3.05
CA LEU A 45 -2.01 -4.60 -2.87
C LEU A 45 -1.25 -4.88 -1.57
N GLY A 46 -1.97 -5.19 -0.49
CA GLY A 46 -1.37 -5.35 0.84
C GLY A 46 -0.32 -6.47 0.90
N PRO A 47 -0.67 -7.71 0.54
CA PRO A 47 0.29 -8.80 0.46
C PRO A 47 1.45 -8.53 -0.50
N ALA A 48 1.19 -7.90 -1.66
CA ALA A 48 2.24 -7.60 -2.64
C ALA A 48 3.25 -6.57 -2.11
N LEU A 49 2.77 -5.50 -1.47
CA LEU A 49 3.62 -4.48 -0.85
C LEU A 49 4.39 -5.04 0.35
N ALA A 50 3.70 -5.79 1.23
CA ALA A 50 4.33 -6.43 2.38
C ALA A 50 5.42 -7.42 1.95
N GLY A 51 5.16 -8.21 0.90
CA GLY A 51 6.15 -9.12 0.33
C GLY A 51 7.35 -8.41 -0.28
N GLY A 52 7.12 -7.31 -1.03
CA GLY A 52 8.19 -6.50 -1.63
C GLY A 52 9.10 -5.81 -0.62
N LEU A 53 8.61 -5.59 0.60
CA LEU A 53 9.35 -4.99 1.72
C LEU A 53 9.70 -6.02 2.82
N SER A 54 9.50 -7.30 2.55
CA SER A 54 9.83 -8.37 3.49
C SER A 54 11.31 -8.30 3.87
N GLY A 55 11.60 -8.45 5.16
CA GLY A 55 12.92 -8.28 5.73
C GLY A 55 13.26 -6.85 6.13
N LEU A 56 12.63 -5.80 5.55
CA LEU A 56 12.75 -4.41 6.03
C LEU A 56 11.72 -4.07 7.10
N ILE A 57 10.49 -4.57 6.93
CA ILE A 57 9.42 -4.39 7.91
C ILE A 57 9.71 -5.28 9.13
N LEU A 58 9.54 -4.72 10.33
CA LEU A 58 9.62 -5.47 11.57
C LEU A 58 8.61 -6.61 11.57
N GLU A 59 9.07 -7.81 11.86
CA GLU A 59 8.22 -8.95 12.17
C GLU A 59 8.08 -9.09 13.69
N ASP A 60 6.84 -9.09 14.18
CA ASP A 60 6.54 -9.26 15.59
C ASP A 60 5.44 -10.31 15.75
N ALA A 61 5.69 -11.32 16.59
CA ALA A 61 4.85 -12.49 16.77
C ALA A 61 4.39 -13.16 15.46
N GLY A 62 5.31 -13.28 14.49
CA GLY A 62 5.04 -13.91 13.19
C GLY A 62 4.26 -13.04 12.21
N ARG A 63 4.13 -11.73 12.47
CA ARG A 63 3.39 -10.80 11.61
C ARG A 63 4.20 -9.57 11.28
N LEU A 64 4.27 -9.25 9.98
CA LEU A 64 4.84 -8.01 9.50
C LEU A 64 4.02 -6.82 10.02
N GLN A 65 4.71 -5.87 10.62
CA GLN A 65 4.14 -4.65 11.21
C GLN A 65 3.88 -3.60 10.12
N ILE A 66 2.85 -3.86 9.31
CA ILE A 66 2.36 -2.97 8.25
C ILE A 66 0.87 -2.72 8.43
N ARG A 67 0.44 -1.50 8.12
CA ARG A 67 -0.98 -1.11 8.04
C ARG A 67 -1.23 -0.39 6.74
N LEU A 68 -2.30 -0.78 6.05
CA LEU A 68 -2.75 -0.15 4.81
C LEU A 68 -4.22 0.20 4.90
N GLY A 69 -4.58 1.36 4.39
CA GLY A 69 -5.96 1.82 4.31
C GLY A 69 -6.18 2.73 3.12
N LEU A 70 -7.40 2.75 2.60
CA LEU A 70 -7.77 3.71 1.57
C LEU A 70 -7.83 5.11 2.19
N VAL A 71 -7.30 6.11 1.49
CA VAL A 71 -7.52 7.51 1.87
C VAL A 71 -8.95 7.92 1.52
N VAL A 72 -9.42 7.48 0.35
CA VAL A 72 -10.79 7.69 -0.13
C VAL A 72 -11.46 6.32 -0.30
N PRO A 73 -12.45 5.96 0.53
CA PRO A 73 -13.17 4.70 0.37
C PRO A 73 -14.02 4.71 -0.92
N PRO A 74 -14.37 3.54 -1.48
CA PRO A 74 -15.32 3.47 -2.58
C PRO A 74 -16.69 4.00 -2.14
N GLU A 75 -17.35 4.74 -3.03
CA GLU A 75 -18.71 5.23 -2.79
C GLU A 75 -19.73 4.08 -2.71
N ASP A 76 -19.52 3.05 -3.54
CA ASP A 76 -20.30 1.83 -3.59
C ASP A 76 -19.46 0.64 -3.07
N PRO A 77 -19.76 0.09 -1.88
CA PRO A 77 -19.06 -1.05 -1.32
C PRO A 77 -19.07 -2.31 -2.21
N GLU A 78 -20.09 -2.47 -3.06
CA GLU A 78 -20.19 -3.57 -4.02
C GLU A 78 -19.29 -3.35 -5.25
N ARG A 79 -18.67 -2.17 -5.37
CA ARG A 79 -17.73 -1.80 -6.42
C ARG A 79 -16.42 -1.30 -5.83
N PRO A 80 -15.67 -2.16 -5.11
CA PRO A 80 -14.53 -1.73 -4.29
C PRO A 80 -13.34 -1.18 -5.09
N TRP A 81 -13.34 -1.33 -6.41
CA TRP A 81 -12.32 -0.81 -7.33
C TRP A 81 -12.62 0.61 -7.82
N ARG A 82 -13.83 1.13 -7.57
CA ARG A 82 -14.24 2.48 -7.96
C ARG A 82 -13.86 3.50 -6.90
N CYS A 83 -12.57 3.65 -6.67
CA CYS A 83 -11.98 4.69 -5.83
C CYS A 83 -10.60 5.10 -6.37
N PRO A 84 -10.10 6.29 -6.03
CA PRO A 84 -8.74 6.70 -6.37
C PRO A 84 -7.69 5.72 -5.84
N ALA A 85 -6.62 5.49 -6.60
CA ALA A 85 -5.47 4.68 -6.19
C ALA A 85 -4.58 5.46 -5.20
N VAL A 86 -5.15 5.83 -4.05
CA VAL A 86 -4.50 6.57 -2.96
C VAL A 86 -4.64 5.79 -1.67
N VAL A 87 -3.50 5.39 -1.11
CA VAL A 87 -3.44 4.57 0.10
C VAL A 87 -2.62 5.25 1.18
N ARG A 88 -3.08 5.13 2.42
CA ARG A 88 -2.29 5.41 3.60
C ARG A 88 -1.54 4.15 3.98
N ALA A 89 -0.24 4.26 4.16
CA ALA A 89 0.62 3.20 4.63
C ALA A 89 1.29 3.59 5.95
N ALA A 90 1.43 2.63 6.85
CA ALA A 90 2.24 2.78 8.05
C ALA A 90 3.07 1.50 8.26
N PHE A 91 4.33 1.68 8.63
CA PHE A 91 5.29 0.59 8.81
C PHE A 91 6.04 0.78 10.13
N ARG A 92 6.32 -0.31 10.84
CA ARG A 92 7.42 -0.35 11.79
C ARG A 92 8.58 -1.04 11.08
N TRP A 93 9.72 -0.37 11.01
CA TRP A 93 10.90 -0.93 10.37
C TRP A 93 11.68 -1.81 11.34
N GLU A 94 12.38 -2.80 10.80
CA GLU A 94 13.39 -3.53 11.57
C GLU A 94 14.49 -2.53 11.98
N PRO A 95 14.75 -2.31 13.28
CA PRO A 95 15.66 -1.25 13.76
C PRO A 95 17.10 -1.37 13.25
N ALA A 96 17.68 -2.58 13.25
CA ALA A 96 19.03 -2.83 12.77
C ALA A 96 19.16 -2.54 11.28
N ARG A 97 18.14 -2.87 10.47
CA ARG A 97 18.16 -2.52 9.04
C ARG A 97 17.97 -1.03 8.81
N ALA A 98 16.99 -0.43 9.46
CA ALA A 98 16.70 1.00 9.33
C ALA A 98 17.92 1.87 9.72
N ALA A 99 18.67 1.47 10.74
CA ALA A 99 19.87 2.17 11.19
C ALA A 99 21.00 2.21 10.14
N THR A 100 21.03 1.26 9.20
CA THR A 100 22.05 1.20 8.14
C THR A 100 21.66 1.96 6.87
N LEU A 101 20.41 2.41 6.76
CA LEU A 101 19.89 3.05 5.56
C LEU A 101 20.00 4.58 5.68
N ALA A 102 20.31 5.21 4.54
CA ALA A 102 20.18 6.66 4.43
C ALA A 102 18.69 7.07 4.58
N PRO A 103 18.39 8.29 5.07
CA PRO A 103 17.00 8.72 5.30
C PRO A 103 16.06 8.54 4.11
N ASN A 104 16.54 8.77 2.89
CA ASN A 104 15.74 8.65 1.66
C ASN A 104 15.73 7.22 1.08
N ALA A 105 16.61 6.33 1.53
CA ALA A 105 16.68 4.97 0.99
C ALA A 105 15.41 4.17 1.34
N LEU A 106 14.89 4.31 2.57
CA LEU A 106 13.61 3.70 2.98
C LEU A 106 12.45 4.16 2.09
N ALA A 107 12.38 5.45 1.77
CA ALA A 107 11.35 5.97 0.87
C ALA A 107 11.47 5.37 -0.53
N SER A 108 12.68 5.24 -1.06
CA SER A 108 12.93 4.61 -2.37
C SER A 108 12.54 3.13 -2.40
N GLU A 109 12.81 2.38 -1.34
CA GLU A 109 12.36 0.98 -1.22
C GLU A 109 10.84 0.88 -1.20
N VAL A 110 10.17 1.74 -0.42
CA VAL A 110 8.71 1.81 -0.37
C VAL A 110 8.11 2.14 -1.73
N LEU A 111 8.63 3.16 -2.43
CA LEU A 111 8.16 3.54 -3.77
C LEU A 111 8.41 2.43 -4.80
N THR A 112 9.56 1.76 -4.73
CA THR A 112 9.89 0.64 -5.62
C THR A 112 8.97 -0.55 -5.40
N ALA A 113 8.73 -0.92 -4.15
CA ALA A 113 7.81 -1.99 -3.79
C ALA A 113 6.35 -1.64 -4.16
N PHE A 114 5.94 -0.38 -3.92
CA PHE A 114 4.61 0.10 -4.29
C PHE A 114 4.39 0.03 -5.80
N ARG A 115 5.34 0.53 -6.62
CA ARG A 115 5.27 0.43 -8.08
C ARG A 115 5.09 -1.03 -8.54
N ARG A 116 5.92 -1.95 -8.04
CA ARG A 116 5.82 -3.38 -8.39
C ARG A 116 4.48 -3.99 -7.97
N ALA A 117 3.98 -3.62 -6.79
CA ALA A 117 2.71 -4.12 -6.28
C ALA A 117 1.53 -3.65 -7.14
N ILE A 118 1.58 -2.41 -7.63
CA ILE A 118 0.61 -1.83 -8.57
C ILE A 118 0.68 -2.53 -9.92
N GLU A 119 1.87 -2.68 -10.50
CA GLU A 119 2.07 -3.39 -11.78
C GLU A 119 1.50 -4.82 -11.70
N GLY A 120 1.62 -5.47 -10.53
CA GLY A 120 1.05 -6.78 -10.26
C GLY A 120 -0.49 -6.83 -10.08
N LEU A 121 -1.19 -5.69 -9.98
CA LEU A 121 -2.66 -5.68 -9.86
C LEU A 121 -3.34 -6.10 -11.18
N GLY A 122 -2.82 -5.62 -12.31
CA GLY A 122 -3.37 -5.90 -13.65
C GLY A 122 -2.90 -7.23 -14.26
N HIS A 123 -1.79 -7.79 -13.78
CA HIS A 123 -1.22 -9.04 -14.26
C HIS A 123 -1.70 -10.24 -13.43
N ARG A 124 -2.86 -10.80 -13.78
CA ARG A 124 -3.23 -12.21 -13.56
C ARG A 124 -4.53 -12.56 -14.25
#